data_AF-A0A7G8PDU6-F1
#
_entry.id   AF-A0A7G8PDU6-F1
#
_cell.length_a   1.000
_cell.length_b   1.000
_cell.length_c   1.000
_cell.angle_alpha   90.00
_cell.angle_beta   90.00
_cell.angle_gamma   90.00
#
_symmetry.space_group_name_H-M   'P 1'
#
loop_
_entity.id
_entity.type
_entity.pdbx_description
1 polymer ?
#
loop_
_entity_poly.entity_id
_entity_poly.type
_entity_poly.pdbx_seq_one_letter_code
_entity_poly.pdbx_strand_id
1 'polypeptide(L)'
;MLDEIWTPAAAGVVAGLGAAMPLGAIAALLLREGLVNGFRVAAGAAAGVATVDLVYCTIATLTGATFAWVIDDHRGAFLLASGLLIVAIGVRQLCQVSFVKCFGPTAVISLGPTRCE
;
A
#
# COMPACT_ATOMS: atom_id res chain seq x y z
N MET A 1 10.06 -33.20 10.00
CA MET A 1 9.56 -33.29 8.60
C MET A 1 8.26 -32.53 8.37
N LEU A 2 7.15 -32.79 9.07
CA LEU A 2 5.94 -31.97 8.90
C LEU A 2 6.19 -30.52 9.37
N ASP A 3 6.85 -30.31 10.51
CA ASP A 3 7.16 -28.96 11.02
C ASP A 3 8.05 -28.12 10.09
N GLU A 4 8.91 -28.77 9.30
CA GLU A 4 9.80 -28.14 8.30
C GLU A 4 9.07 -27.64 7.06
N ILE A 5 7.87 -28.18 6.77
CA ILE A 5 7.02 -27.73 5.68
C ILE A 5 5.96 -26.75 6.17
N TRP A 6 5.44 -26.97 7.38
CA TRP A 6 4.45 -26.08 7.98
C TRP A 6 5.01 -24.70 8.29
N THR A 7 6.27 -24.58 8.72
CA THR A 7 6.90 -23.27 9.00
C THR A 7 7.05 -22.38 7.76
N PRO A 8 7.66 -22.81 6.64
CA PRO A 8 7.76 -21.98 5.45
C PRO A 8 6.39 -21.73 4.81
N ALA A 9 5.46 -22.69 4.86
CA ALA A 9 4.10 -22.49 4.39
C ALA A 9 3.36 -21.40 5.20
N ALA A 10 3.43 -21.47 6.53
CA ALA A 10 2.84 -20.48 7.42
C ALA A 10 3.51 -19.10 7.25
N ALA A 11 4.85 -19.06 7.15
CA ALA A 11 5.59 -17.82 6.91
C ALA A 11 5.21 -17.17 5.57
N GLY A 12 5.04 -17.97 4.51
CA GLY A 12 4.57 -17.51 3.21
C GLY A 12 3.15 -16.93 3.27
N VAL A 13 2.23 -17.60 3.98
CA VAL A 13 0.86 -17.10 4.17
C VAL A 13 0.84 -15.78 4.94
N VAL A 14 1.62 -15.68 6.02
CA VAL A 14 1.71 -14.45 6.83
C VAL A 14 2.35 -13.31 6.03
N ALA A 15 3.41 -13.60 5.27
CA ALA A 15 4.05 -12.61 4.39
C ALA A 15 3.10 -12.13 3.27
N GLY A 16 2.35 -13.05 2.67
CA GLY A 16 1.34 -12.74 1.65
C GLY A 16 0.19 -11.90 2.22
N LEU A 17 -0.33 -12.25 3.41
CA LEU A 17 -1.35 -11.46 4.10
C LEU A 17 -0.84 -10.05 4.45
N GLY A 18 0.43 -9.93 4.87
CA GLY A 18 1.05 -8.64 5.14
C GLY A 18 1.16 -7.74 3.89
N ALA A 19 1.44 -8.33 2.72
CA ALA A 19 1.48 -7.60 1.46
C ALA A 19 0.08 -7.24 0.93
N ALA A 20 -0.88 -8.16 1.06
CA ALA A 20 -2.20 -8.03 0.47
C ALA A 20 -3.16 -7.13 1.25
N MET A 21 -2.98 -6.95 2.57
CA MET A 21 -3.88 -6.14 3.40
C MET A 21 -3.60 -4.65 3.20
N PRO A 22 -4.45 -3.91 2.44
CA PRO A 22 -4.17 -2.53 2.12
C PRO A 22 -4.72 -1.64 3.25
N LEU A 23 -4.10 -1.68 4.44
CA LEU A 23 -4.59 -0.98 5.64
C LEU A 23 -4.41 0.56 5.61
N GLY A 24 -4.03 1.13 4.46
CA GLY A 24 -3.70 2.54 4.31
C GLY A 24 -4.71 3.36 3.50
N ALA A 25 -4.19 4.25 2.66
CA ALA A 25 -4.99 5.17 1.85
C ALA A 25 -5.96 4.46 0.89
N ILE A 26 -5.56 3.30 0.35
CA ILE A 26 -6.38 2.54 -0.61
C ILE A 26 -7.67 2.03 0.05
N ALA A 27 -7.62 1.52 1.29
CA ALA A 27 -8.84 1.12 2.01
C ALA A 27 -9.78 2.30 2.26
N ALA A 28 -9.26 3.46 2.66
CA ALA A 28 -10.08 4.66 2.84
C ALA A 28 -10.71 5.15 1.52
N LEU A 29 -9.96 5.08 0.42
CA LEU A 29 -10.47 5.42 -0.92
C LEU A 29 -11.55 4.45 -1.38
N LEU A 30 -11.36 3.14 -1.23
CA LEU A 30 -12.36 2.12 -1.58
C LEU A 30 -13.61 2.23 -0.69
N LEU A 31 -13.44 2.52 0.60
CA LEU A 31 -14.55 2.73 1.52
C LEU A 31 -15.36 3.96 1.10
N ARG A 32 -14.69 5.08 0.79
CA ARG A 32 -15.36 6.28 0.27
C ARG A 32 -16.08 5.99 -1.05
N GLU A 33 -15.43 5.27 -1.96
CA GLU A 33 -16.02 4.89 -3.25
C GLU A 33 -17.27 4.02 -3.06
N GLY A 34 -17.25 3.07 -2.11
CA GLY A 34 -18.40 2.25 -1.76
C GLY A 34 -19.54 3.03 -1.12
N LEU A 35 -19.22 4.05 -0.33
CA LEU A 35 -20.22 4.94 0.28
C LEU A 35 -20.85 5.91 -0.72
N VAL A 36 -20.07 6.41 -1.70
CA VAL A 36 -20.55 7.41 -2.68
C VAL A 36 -21.23 6.76 -3.89
N ASN A 37 -20.61 5.73 -4.47
CA ASN A 37 -21.02 5.13 -5.75
C ASN A 37 -21.59 3.71 -5.59
N GLY A 38 -21.64 3.19 -4.37
CA GLY A 38 -22.23 1.88 -4.04
C GLY A 38 -21.29 0.69 -4.21
N PHE A 39 -21.71 -0.47 -3.69
CA PHE A 39 -20.87 -1.66 -3.58
C PHE A 39 -20.38 -2.22 -4.92
N ARG A 40 -21.19 -2.15 -5.98
CA ARG A 40 -20.81 -2.68 -7.30
C ARG A 40 -19.62 -1.94 -7.91
N VAL A 41 -19.57 -0.61 -7.77
CA VAL A 41 -18.47 0.21 -8.29
C VAL A 41 -17.22 0.01 -7.46
N ALA A 42 -17.36 -0.02 -6.13
CA ALA A 42 -16.26 -0.31 -5.22
C ALA A 42 -15.66 -1.72 -5.43
N ALA A 43 -16.48 -2.73 -5.73
CA ALA A 43 -16.00 -4.07 -6.05
C ALA A 43 -15.18 -4.09 -7.35
N GLY A 44 -15.59 -3.32 -8.37
CA GLY A 44 -14.81 -3.14 -9.60
C GLY A 44 -13.46 -2.44 -9.34
N ALA A 45 -13.46 -1.40 -8.51
CA ALA A 45 -12.23 -0.72 -8.11
C ALA A 45 -11.30 -1.64 -7.31
N ALA A 46 -11.84 -2.43 -6.37
CA ALA A 46 -11.08 -3.41 -5.60
C ALA A 46 -10.50 -4.52 -6.49
N ALA A 47 -11.25 -4.98 -7.49
CA ALA A 47 -10.74 -5.94 -8.48
C ALA A 47 -9.55 -5.36 -9.27
N GLY A 48 -9.60 -4.09 -9.66
CA GLY A 48 -8.48 -3.42 -10.31
C GLY A 48 -7.23 -3.32 -9.43
N VAL A 49 -7.38 -3.03 -8.13
CA VAL A 49 -6.25 -3.05 -7.19
C VAL A 49 -5.66 -4.46 -7.07
N ALA A 50 -6.52 -5.47 -6.95
CA ALA A 50 -6.10 -6.86 -6.83
C ALA A 50 -5.34 -7.36 -8.08
N THR A 51 -5.75 -6.97 -9.28
CA THR A 51 -5.03 -7.37 -10.50
C THR A 51 -3.64 -6.75 -10.57
N VAL A 52 -3.50 -5.47 -10.23
CA VAL A 52 -2.20 -4.79 -10.19
C VAL A 52 -1.28 -5.44 -9.14
N ASP A 53 -1.82 -5.77 -7.97
CA ASP A 53 -1.06 -6.44 -6.91
C ASP A 53 -0.57 -7.83 -7.35
N LEU A 54 -1.43 -8.61 -8.01
CA LEU A 54 -1.08 -9.93 -8.53
C LEU A 54 0.00 -9.84 -9.63
N VAL A 55 -0.12 -8.87 -10.54
CA VAL A 55 0.90 -8.61 -11.57
C VAL A 55 2.22 -8.19 -10.94
N TYR A 56 2.20 -7.31 -9.94
CA TYR A 56 3.42 -6.88 -9.26
C TYR A 56 4.07 -8.04 -8.50
N CYS A 57 3.30 -8.80 -7.72
CA CYS A 57 3.80 -9.94 -6.96
C CYS A 57 4.42 -11.02 -7.87
N THR A 58 3.79 -11.32 -9.01
CA THR A 58 4.32 -12.28 -9.98
C THR A 58 5.65 -11.81 -10.58
N ILE A 59 5.75 -10.54 -10.98
CA ILE A 59 7.01 -9.97 -11.49
C ILE A 59 8.08 -9.98 -10.40
N ALA A 60 7.73 -9.59 -9.18
CA ALA A 60 8.65 -9.52 -8.04
C ALA A 60 9.21 -10.91 -7.67
N THR A 61 8.37 -11.93 -7.63
CA THR A 61 8.79 -13.31 -7.30
C THR A 61 9.66 -13.92 -8.41
N LEU A 62 9.30 -13.74 -9.67
CA LEU A 62 10.12 -14.19 -10.81
C LEU A 62 11.49 -13.50 -10.81
N THR A 63 11.50 -12.18 -10.63
CA THR A 63 12.74 -11.40 -10.59
C THR A 63 13.60 -11.80 -9.38
N GLY A 64 12.99 -11.92 -8.19
CA GLY A 64 13.68 -12.33 -6.97
C GLY A 64 14.37 -13.69 -7.09
N ALA A 65 13.71 -14.67 -7.72
CA ALA A 65 14.30 -15.99 -7.96
C ALA A 65 15.52 -15.93 -8.91
N THR A 66 15.47 -15.08 -9.93
CA THR A 66 16.56 -14.94 -10.91
C THR A 66 17.73 -14.08 -10.42
N PHE A 67 17.51 -13.15 -9.49
CA PHE A 67 18.53 -12.21 -9.00
C PHE A 67 19.08 -12.56 -7.61
N ALA A 68 18.58 -13.61 -6.95
CA ALA A 68 19.00 -14.02 -5.61
C ALA A 68 20.52 -14.14 -5.45
N TRP A 69 21.20 -14.78 -6.41
CA TRP A 69 22.66 -14.94 -6.46
C TRP A 69 23.47 -13.64 -6.51
N VAL A 70 22.99 -12.60 -7.21
CA VAL A 70 23.67 -11.31 -7.35
C VAL A 70 23.48 -10.46 -6.09
N ILE A 71 22.32 -10.62 -5.43
CA ILE A 71 21.99 -9.91 -4.19
C ILE A 71 22.84 -10.42 -3.03
N ASP A 72 23.23 -11.69 -3.01
CA ASP A 72 24.04 -12.28 -1.93
C ASP A 72 25.43 -11.60 -1.81
N ASP A 73 26.03 -11.27 -2.96
CA ASP A 73 27.34 -10.61 -3.04
C ASP A 73 27.31 -9.14 -2.56
N HIS A 74 26.16 -8.46 -2.70
CA HIS A 74 26.00 -7.03 -2.40
C HIS A 74 24.89 -6.73 -1.37
N ARG A 75 24.56 -7.71 -0.52
CA ARG A 75 23.40 -7.67 0.40
C ARG A 75 23.32 -6.40 1.25
N GLY A 76 24.47 -5.93 1.75
CA GLY A 76 24.56 -4.74 2.58
C GLY A 76 24.14 -3.45 1.86
N ALA A 77 24.54 -3.28 0.59
CA ALA A 77 24.19 -2.10 -0.21
C ALA A 77 22.68 -2.05 -0.51
N PHE A 78 22.07 -3.19 -0.84
CA PHE A 78 20.63 -3.28 -1.07
C PHE A 78 19.80 -3.00 0.19
N LEU A 79 20.24 -3.47 1.35
CA LEU A 79 19.57 -3.20 2.63
C LEU A 79 19.62 -1.70 2.97
N LEU A 80 20.77 -1.06 2.79
CA LEU A 80 20.91 0.38 3.01
C LEU A 80 20.09 1.19 2.01
N ALA A 81 20.12 0.82 0.73
CA ALA A 81 19.38 1.53 -0.31
C ALA A 81 17.85 1.44 -0.08
N SER A 82 17.32 0.26 0.21
CA SER A 82 15.90 0.05 0.49
C SER A 82 15.45 0.74 1.77
N GLY A 83 16.24 0.62 2.85
CA GLY A 83 15.98 1.33 4.10
C GLY A 83 15.97 2.85 3.92
N LEU A 84 16.96 3.39 3.20
CA LEU A 84 17.04 4.81 2.89
C LEU A 84 15.84 5.27 2.05
N LEU A 85 15.40 4.46 1.09
CA LEU A 85 14.23 4.76 0.26
C LEU A 85 12.95 4.83 1.12
N ILE A 86 12.75 3.88 2.04
CA ILE A 86 11.61 3.89 2.97
C ILE A 86 11.64 5.13 3.87
N VAL A 87 12.80 5.43 4.45
CA VAL A 87 12.97 6.63 5.29
C VAL A 87 12.69 7.90 4.48
N ALA A 88 13.19 7.99 3.23
CA ALA A 88 12.95 9.12 2.36
C ALA A 88 11.45 9.30 2.03
N ILE A 89 10.74 8.21 1.72
CA ILE A 89 9.29 8.24 1.47
C ILE A 89 8.54 8.67 2.74
N GLY A 90 8.87 8.09 3.89
CA GLY A 90 8.27 8.44 5.18
C GLY A 90 8.48 9.91 5.53
N VAL A 91 9.70 10.43 5.37
CA VAL A 91 10.03 11.85 5.58
C VAL A 91 9.26 12.73 4.61
N ARG A 92 9.20 12.37 3.31
CA ARG A 92 8.40 13.13 2.34
C ARG A 92 6.92 13.17 2.73
N GLN A 93 6.33 12.05 3.14
CA GLN A 93 4.94 12.00 3.59
C GLN A 93 4.72 12.87 4.83
N LEU A 94 5.60 12.79 5.84
CA LEU A 94 5.55 13.66 7.03
C LEU A 94 5.66 15.15 6.67
N CYS A 95 6.56 15.51 5.76
CA CYS A 95 6.70 16.88 5.28
C CYS A 95 5.46 17.35 4.49
N GLN A 96 4.82 16.48 3.70
CA GLN A 96 3.60 16.82 2.95
C GLN A 96 2.37 16.96 3.86
N VAL A 97 2.21 16.11 4.88
CA VAL A 97 1.13 16.25 5.88
C VAL A 97 1.31 17.51 6.72
N SER A 98 2.56 17.86 7.04
CA SER A 98 2.88 19.12 7.71
C SER A 98 2.54 20.35 6.86
N PHE A 99 2.59 20.23 5.52
CA PHE A 99 2.17 21.29 4.60
C PHE A 99 0.64 21.48 4.56
N VAL A 100 -0.15 20.40 4.67
CA VAL A 100 -1.62 20.49 4.77
C VAL A 100 -2.06 21.18 6.06
N LYS A 101 -1.28 21.11 7.14
CA LYS A 101 -1.56 21.86 8.37
C LYS A 101 -1.47 23.39 8.18
N CYS A 102 -0.76 23.87 7.16
CA CYS A 102 -0.68 25.29 6.79
C CYS A 102 -1.78 25.72 5.80
N PHE A 103 -2.43 24.78 5.10
CA PHE A 103 -3.62 25.02 4.27
C PHE A 103 -4.87 24.68 5.11
N GLY A 104 -5.36 25.68 5.85
CA GLY A 104 -6.18 25.54 7.06
C GLY A 104 -7.47 24.69 7.01
N PRO A 105 -7.94 24.21 8.19
CA PRO A 105 -9.28 23.65 8.40
C PRO A 105 -10.46 24.64 8.25
N THR A 106 -10.22 25.91 7.88
CA THR A 106 -11.26 26.95 7.89
C THR A 106 -12.01 27.13 6.58
N ALA A 107 -11.60 26.47 5.48
CA ALA A 107 -12.23 26.68 4.17
C ALA A 107 -13.44 25.77 3.85
N VAL A 108 -13.62 24.65 4.55
CA VAL A 108 -14.72 23.69 4.25
C VAL A 108 -15.96 23.86 5.14
N ILE A 109 -15.84 24.56 6.28
CA ILE A 109 -16.97 24.81 7.19
C ILE A 109 -17.75 26.10 6.81
N SER A 110 -17.30 26.85 5.80
CA SER A 110 -17.99 28.05 5.29
C SER A 110 -18.61 27.87 3.91
N LEU A 111 -19.20 26.70 3.62
CA LEU A 111 -20.30 26.61 2.67
C LEU A 111 -21.56 26.26 3.47
N GLY A 112 -22.21 27.30 3.99
CA GLY A 112 -23.48 27.19 4.68
C GLY A 112 -24.61 26.75 3.75
N PRO A 113 -25.74 26.27 4.32
CA PRO A 113 -26.96 26.02 3.59
C PRO A 113 -27.67 27.35 3.31
N THR A 114 -27.42 28.00 2.17
CA THR A 114 -28.33 29.04 1.66
C THR A 114 -29.52 28.36 1.00
N ARG A 115 -30.50 28.11 1.86
CA ARG A 115 -31.95 28.22 1.66
C ARG A 115 -32.38 28.75 0.29
N CYS A 116 -33.22 27.98 -0.40
CA CYS A 116 -34.00 28.39 -1.56
C CYS A 116 -34.93 29.57 -1.22
N GLU A 117 -34.91 30.59 -2.07
CA GLU A 117 -36.07 31.44 -2.38
C GLU A 117 -36.51 31.14 -3.81
#